data_AF-A0A2Z3GVA9-F1
#
_entry.id   AF-A0A2Z3GVA9-F1
#
_cell.length_a   1.000
_cell.length_b   1.000
_cell.length_c   1.000
_cell.angle_alpha   90.00
_cell.angle_beta   90.00
_cell.angle_gamma   90.00
#
_symmetry.space_group_name_H-M   'P 1'
#
loop_
_entity.id
_entity.type
_entity.pdbx_description
1 polymer ?
#
loop_
_entity_poly.entity_id
_entity_poly.type
_entity_poly.pdbx_seq_one_letter_code
_entity_poly.pdbx_strand_id
1 'polypeptide(L)' 'MLLFLPSYSPNLNVIERLWRFTKKKGLRGKHYADFATFRAAIDECLDRIPTDHSEALASLTTRKFQTFDRDSFLTA' A
#
# COMPACT_ATOMS: atom_id res chain seq x y z
N MET A 1 12.92 -10.94 -9.89
CA MET A 1 11.99 -10.45 -10.93
C MET A 1 11.71 -8.98 -10.63
N LEU A 2 12.22 -8.05 -11.44
CA LEU A 2 12.11 -6.60 -11.20
C LEU A 2 10.92 -6.07 -12.01
N LEU A 3 9.98 -5.38 -11.35
CA LEU A 3 8.85 -4.75 -12.04
C LEU A 3 9.19 -3.29 -12.31
N PHE A 4 9.17 -2.89 -13.58
CA PHE A 4 9.33 -1.49 -13.95
C PHE A 4 8.10 -0.69 -13.50
N LEU A 5 8.35 0.40 -12.79
CA LEU A 5 7.35 1.38 -12.34
C LEU A 5 7.74 2.74 -12.92
N PRO A 6 6.83 3.44 -13.60
CA PRO A 6 7.09 4.79 -14.05
C PRO A 6 7.35 5.71 -12.84
N SER A 7 8.19 6.74 -13.04
CA SER A 7 8.50 7.73 -12.01
C SER A 7 7.24 8.33 -11.39
N TYR A 8 7.29 8.65 -10.10
CA TYR A 8 6.19 9.30 -9.36
C TYR A 8 4.83 8.58 -9.44
N SER A 9 4.84 7.24 -9.46
CA SER A 9 3.61 6.43 -9.53
C SER A 9 3.28 5.69 -8.22
N PRO A 10 2.98 6.43 -7.14
CA PRO A 10 2.79 5.86 -5.80
C PRO A 10 1.61 4.88 -5.72
N ASN A 11 0.58 5.08 -6.54
CA ASN A 11 -0.60 4.21 -6.59
C ASN A 11 -0.34 2.88 -7.31
N LEU A 12 0.66 2.84 -8.22
CA LEU A 12 1.12 1.61 -8.85
C LEU A 12 1.99 0.78 -7.89
N ASN A 13 2.60 1.43 -6.90
CA ASN A 13 3.49 0.80 -5.95
C ASN A 13 2.73 0.11 -4.80
N VAL A 14 2.79 -1.22 -4.76
CA VAL A 14 2.08 -2.03 -3.75
C VAL A 14 2.57 -1.72 -2.34
N ILE A 15 3.87 -1.48 -2.15
CA ILE A 15 4.43 -1.21 -0.82
C ILE A 15 3.92 0.11 -0.23
N GLU A 16 3.65 1.10 -1.08
CA GLU A 16 3.13 2.39 -0.65
C GLU A 16 1.66 2.30 -0.23
N ARG A 17 0.87 1.49 -0.96
CA ARG A 17 -0.51 1.18 -0.58
C ARG A 17 -0.56 0.43 0.75
N LEU A 18 0.31 -0.56 0.94
CA LEU A 18 0.48 -1.25 2.21
C LEU A 18 0.87 -0.27 3.34
N TRP A 19 1.85 0.60 3.11
CA TRP A 19 2.29 1.57 4.11
C TRP A 19 1.20 2.56 4.51
N ARG A 20 0.38 3.02 3.57
CA ARG A 20 -0.80 3.84 3.87
C ARG A 20 -1.80 3.11 4.76
N PHE A 21 -2.01 1.82 4.51
CA PHE A 21 -2.88 0.98 5.33
C PHE A 21 -2.34 0.83 6.77
N THR A 22 -1.07 0.44 6.92
CA THR A 22 -0.41 0.29 8.22
C THR A 22 -0.46 1.58 9.03
N LYS A 23 -0.20 2.73 8.41
CA LYS A 23 -0.35 4.03 9.08
C LYS A 23 -1.79 4.29 9.54
N LYS A 24 -2.79 3.94 8.72
CA LYS A 24 -4.21 4.16 9.05
C LYS A 24 -4.69 3.25 10.19
N LYS A 25 -4.21 2.01 10.27
CA LYS A 25 -4.67 0.99 11.23
C LYS A 25 -3.80 0.92 12.50
N GLY A 26 -2.48 0.86 12.33
CA GLY A 26 -1.54 0.69 13.43
C GLY A 26 -1.16 2.00 14.13
N LEU A 27 -1.09 3.12 13.40
CA LEU A 27 -0.43 4.34 13.90
C LEU A 27 -1.36 5.56 14.06
N ARG A 28 -2.55 5.53 13.46
CA ARG A 28 -3.44 6.70 13.43
C ARG A 28 -3.92 7.05 14.85
N GLY A 29 -3.65 8.29 15.27
CA GLY A 29 -4.15 8.85 16.54
C GLY A 29 -3.46 8.29 17.79
N LYS A 30 -2.34 7.58 17.65
CA LYS A 30 -1.58 7.02 18.77
C LYS A 30 -0.24 7.73 18.91
N HIS A 31 0.11 8.08 20.15
CA HIS A 31 1.43 8.59 20.50
C HIS A 31 2.28 7.43 21.04
N TYR A 32 3.51 7.31 20.55
CA TYR A 32 4.49 6.32 20.99
C TYR A 32 5.65 7.06 21.66
N ALA A 33 5.96 6.69 22.90
CA ALA A 33 6.95 7.39 23.71
C ALA A 33 8.39 7.14 23.22
N ASP A 34 8.62 6.03 22.54
CA ASP A 34 9.93 5.59 22.10
C ASP A 34 9.84 4.84 20.77
N PHE A 35 10.99 4.68 20.12
CA PHE A 35 11.06 4.03 18.82
C PHE A 35 10.72 2.53 18.89
N ALA A 36 11.02 1.85 20.00
CA ALA A 36 10.74 0.43 20.12
C ALA A 36 9.24 0.17 20.19
N THR A 37 8.49 0.98 20.95
CA THR A 37 7.01 0.91 20.99
C THR A 37 6.38 1.28 19.65
N PHE A 38 6.93 2.26 18.94
CA PHE A 38 6.50 2.58 17.57
C PHE A 38 6.69 1.42 16.60
N ARG A 39 7.87 0.80 16.61
CA ARG A 39 8.18 -0.36 15.75
C ARG A 39 7.30 -1.55 16.10
N ALA A 40 7.15 -1.87 17.38
CA ALA A 40 6.32 -2.98 17.82
C ALA A 40 4.86 -2.84 17.36
N ALA A 41 4.31 -1.61 17.35
CA ALA A 41 2.97 -1.38 16.84
C ALA A 41 2.84 -1.53 15.31
N ILE A 42 3.92 -1.28 14.57
CA ILE A 42 3.99 -1.58 13.13
C ILE A 42 3.98 -3.09 12.95
N ASP A 43 4.86 -3.80 13.65
CA ASP A 43 5.00 -5.27 13.56
C ASP A 43 3.68 -5.96 13.93
N GLU A 44 3.05 -5.57 15.03
CA GLU A 44 1.72 -6.06 15.44
C GLU A 44 0.66 -5.81 14.35
N CYS A 45 0.68 -4.63 13.73
CA CYS A 45 -0.28 -4.31 12.67
C CYS A 45 -0.04 -5.14 11.40
N LEU A 46 1.22 -5.48 11.10
CA LEU A 46 1.60 -6.34 9.97
C LEU A 46 1.25 -7.81 10.25
N ASP A 47 1.48 -8.29 11.48
CA ASP A 47 1.17 -9.66 11.89
C ASP A 47 -0.33 -9.96 11.87
N ARG A 48 -1.18 -8.94 12.05
CA ARG A 48 -2.66 -9.07 11.93
C ARG A 48 -3.19 -8.95 10.50
N ILE A 49 -2.33 -8.66 9.52
CA ILE A 49 -2.76 -8.58 8.12
C ILE A 49 -3.37 -9.89 7.60
N PRO A 50 -2.76 -11.07 7.81
CA PRO A 50 -3.26 -12.32 7.27
C PRO A 50 -4.60 -12.76 7.87
N THR A 51 -4.90 -12.31 9.09
CA THR A 51 -6.10 -12.71 9.84
C THR A 51 -7.23 -11.69 9.69
N ASP A 52 -7.04 -10.48 10.20
CA ASP A 52 -8.13 -9.51 10.38
C ASP A 52 -8.36 -8.62 9.16
N HIS A 53 -7.38 -8.58 8.25
CA HIS A 53 -7.32 -7.60 7.17
C HIS A 53 -7.04 -8.21 5.79
N SER A 54 -7.15 -9.52 5.65
CA SER A 54 -6.85 -10.25 4.41
C SER A 54 -7.69 -9.77 3.22
N GLU A 55 -9.00 -9.57 3.40
CA GLU A 55 -9.88 -9.02 2.36
C GLU A 55 -9.56 -7.56 2.01
N ALA A 56 -9.28 -6.73 3.02
CA ALA A 56 -8.90 -5.34 2.82
C ALA A 56 -7.56 -5.23 2.07
N LEU A 57 -6.63 -6.14 2.37
CA LEU A 57 -5.35 -6.21 1.69
C LEU A 57 -5.51 -6.73 0.26
N ALA A 58 -6.32 -7.76 0.03
CA ALA A 58 -6.63 -8.29 -1.29
C ALA A 58 -7.15 -7.17 -2.21
N SER A 59 -8.10 -6.37 -1.71
CA SER A 59 -8.61 -5.18 -2.41
C SER A 59 -7.52 -4.13 -2.68
N LEU A 60 -6.65 -3.86 -1.70
CA LEU A 60 -5.52 -2.93 -1.85
C LEU A 60 -4.45 -3.42 -2.85
N THR A 61 -4.28 -4.74 -2.99
CA THR A 61 -3.34 -5.32 -3.96
C THR A 61 -3.93 -5.43 -5.37
N THR A 62 -5.25 -5.32 -5.53
CA THR A 62 -5.89 -5.38 -6.86
C THR A 62 -5.32 -4.30 -7.78
N ARG A 63 -4.93 -4.71 -8.99
CA ARG A 63 -4.44 -3.81 -10.04
C ARG A 63 -5.61 -3.38 -10.92
N LYS A 64 -6.48 -2.49 -10.40
CA LYS A 64 -7.53 -1.83 -11.21
C LYS A 64 -6.96 -0.61 -11.91
N PHE A 65 -6.07 -0.82 -12.87
CA PHE A 65 -5.51 0.26 -13.68
C PHE A 65 -6.18 0.26 -15.04
N GLN A 66 -6.57 1.45 -15.51
CA GLN A 66 -7.00 1.63 -16.89
C GLN A 66 -5.78 1.54 -17.79
N THR A 67 -5.80 0.59 -18.72
CA THR A 67 -4.79 0.48 -19.77
C THR A 67 -5.30 1.18 -21.02
N PHE A 68 -4.44 1.96 -21.66
CA PHE A 68 -4.73 2.59 -22.94
C PHE A 68 -3.88 1.94 -24.01
N ASP A 69 -4.46 1.73 -25.18
CA ASP A 69 -3.68 1.29 -26.34
C ASP A 69 -2.91 2.49 -26.92
N ARG A 70 -1.80 2.23 -27.61
CA ARG A 70 -0.91 3.27 -28.13
C ARG A 70 -1.65 4.17 -29.13
N ASP A 71 -2.58 3.58 -29.88
CA ASP A 71 -3.42 4.28 -30.86
C ASP A 71 -4.47 5.21 -30.23
N SER A 72 -4.74 5.08 -28.92
CA SER A 72 -5.71 5.91 -28.19
C SER A 72 -5.26 7.37 -28.03
N PHE A 73 -3.97 7.67 -28.28
CA PHE A 73 -3.38 8.99 -28.10
C PHE A 73 -3.12 9.75 -29.42
N LEU A 74 -3.33 9.11 -30.58
CA LEU A 74 -3.00 9.68 -31.90
C LEU A 74 -4.19 10.30 -32.64
N THR A 75 -5.40 10.24 -32.07
CA THR A 75 -6.56 10.98 -32.56
C THR A 75 -6.73 12.26 -31.75
N ALA A 76 -6.01 13.32 -32.12
CA ALA A 76 -6.23 14.69 -31.69
C ALA A 76 -5.92 15.64 -32.85
#